data_AF-F6I218-F1
#
_entry.id   AF-F6I218-F1
#
_cell.length_a   1.000
_cell.length_b   1.000
_cell.length_c   1.000
_cell.angle_alpha   90.00
_cell.angle_beta   90.00
_cell.angle_gamma   90.00
#
_symmetry.space_group_name_H-M   'P 1'
#
loop_
_entity.id
_entity.type
_entity.pdbx_description
1 polymer ?
#
loop_
_entity_poly.entity_id
_entity_poly.type
_entity_poly.pdbx_seq_one_letter_code
_entity_poly.pdbx_strand_id
1 'polypeptide(L)'
;MLSGRDRFKLQQESLSHKRSALKLRREGRIEEAEAEFELAKALETQLEELAAHDAAKSSAKGAEPVDDVHVDDLLDPQLLSALKAIGLEDASPLAQSPEKPEPAKLHISKSDSSSQEKSQLEERIKAEKVKAVNLKRAGKQAEALDALRRAKMLEKKLNSLTP
;
A
#
# COMPACT_ATOMS: atom_id res chain seq x y z
N MET A 1 21.65 17.49 29.85
CA MET A 1 20.34 16.84 29.63
C MET A 1 19.38 17.92 29.22
N LEU A 2 18.67 17.75 28.11
CA LEU A 2 17.56 18.64 27.76
C LEU A 2 16.42 18.42 28.76
N SER A 3 15.78 19.50 29.20
CA SER A 3 14.67 19.39 30.15
C SER A 3 13.49 18.68 29.50
N GLY A 4 12.63 18.00 30.26
CA GLY A 4 11.39 17.41 29.73
C GLY A 4 10.51 18.46 29.02
N ARG A 5 10.62 19.72 29.44
CA ARG A 5 10.01 20.87 28.75
C ARG A 5 10.56 21.08 27.33
N ASP A 6 11.86 20.92 27.13
CA ASP A 6 12.51 21.11 25.83
C ASP A 6 12.22 19.93 24.91
N ARG A 7 12.20 18.71 25.46
CA ARG A 7 11.75 17.51 24.73
C ARG A 7 10.32 17.69 24.20
N PHE A 8 9.42 18.22 25.04
CA PHE A 8 8.05 18.53 24.64
C PHE A 8 7.97 19.58 23.53
N LYS A 9 8.79 20.63 23.59
CA LYS A 9 8.85 21.67 22.54
C LYS A 9 9.30 21.08 21.20
N LEU A 10 10.39 20.31 21.18
CA LEU A 10 10.85 19.62 19.97
C LEU A 10 9.78 18.70 19.40
N GLN A 11 9.08 17.96 20.27
CA GLN A 11 7.99 17.09 19.83
C GLN A 11 6.84 17.90 19.21
N GLN A 12 6.44 19.00 19.85
CA GLN A 12 5.41 19.90 19.32
C GLN A 12 5.81 20.50 17.96
N GLU A 13 7.07 20.91 17.80
CA GLU A 13 7.61 21.47 16.57
C GLU A 13 7.64 20.42 15.44
N SER A 14 8.12 19.20 15.73
CA SER A 14 8.08 18.08 14.77
C SER A 14 6.66 17.78 14.26
N LEU A 15 5.66 17.81 15.17
CA LEU A 15 4.26 17.61 14.81
C LEU A 15 3.70 18.75 13.96
N SER A 16 4.15 19.99 14.21
CA SER A 16 3.78 21.16 13.39
C SER A 16 4.26 20.98 11.95
N HIS A 17 5.54 20.65 11.77
CA HIS A 17 6.13 20.38 10.46
C HIS A 17 5.44 19.22 9.73
N LYS A 18 5.11 18.11 10.43
CA LYS A 18 4.34 17.00 9.86
C LYS A 18 2.96 17.44 9.35
N ARG A 19 2.25 18.29 10.11
CA ARG A 19 0.94 18.83 9.69
C ARG A 19 1.09 19.73 8.46
N SER A 20 2.10 20.59 8.43
CA SER A 20 2.43 21.45 7.29
C SER A 20 2.76 20.63 6.04
N ALA A 21 3.62 19.62 6.16
CA ALA A 21 3.93 18.70 5.07
C ALA A 21 2.68 18.02 4.51
N LEU A 22 1.79 17.51 5.38
CA LEU A 22 0.53 16.91 4.92
C LEU A 22 -0.40 17.90 4.24
N LYS A 23 -0.47 19.15 4.73
CA LYS A 23 -1.25 20.21 4.09
C LYS A 23 -0.70 20.51 2.69
N LEU A 24 0.61 20.68 2.55
CA LEU A 24 1.30 20.92 1.28
C LEU A 24 1.11 19.74 0.29
N ARG A 25 1.12 18.49 0.76
CA ARG A 25 0.80 17.32 -0.09
C ARG A 25 -0.63 17.35 -0.63
N ARG A 26 -1.60 17.81 0.17
CA ARG A 26 -2.99 17.95 -0.27
C ARG A 26 -3.14 19.07 -1.29
N GLU A 27 -2.31 20.12 -1.18
CA GLU A 27 -2.21 21.22 -2.15
C GLU A 27 -1.44 20.84 -3.43
N GLY A 28 -0.80 19.66 -3.46
CA GLY A 28 0.00 19.19 -4.60
C GLY A 28 1.44 19.72 -4.64
N ARG A 29 1.86 20.46 -3.60
CA ARG A 29 3.20 21.02 -3.43
C ARG A 29 4.11 19.96 -2.80
N ILE A 30 4.44 18.92 -3.56
CA ILE A 30 5.14 17.74 -3.05
C ILE A 30 6.57 18.07 -2.58
N GLU A 31 7.32 18.83 -3.37
CA GLU A 31 8.71 19.20 -3.03
C GLU A 31 8.81 19.96 -1.70
N GLU A 32 7.93 20.94 -1.50
CA GLU A 32 7.87 21.70 -0.24
C GLU A 32 7.40 20.84 0.93
N ALA A 33 6.47 19.92 0.68
CA ALA A 33 6.04 18.98 1.69
C ALA A 33 7.17 18.04 2.14
N GLU A 34 8.02 17.61 1.21
CA GLU A 34 9.18 16.76 1.51
C GLU A 34 10.22 17.54 2.32
N ALA A 35 10.49 18.80 1.97
CA ALA A 35 11.38 19.67 2.75
C ALA A 35 10.87 19.85 4.20
N GLU A 36 9.58 20.15 4.38
CA GLU A 36 8.95 20.27 5.70
C GLU A 36 8.98 18.94 6.48
N PHE A 37 8.79 17.81 5.78
CA PHE A 37 8.83 16.50 6.41
C PHE A 37 10.24 16.09 6.86
N GLU A 38 11.27 16.43 6.08
CA GLU A 38 12.67 16.20 6.47
C GLU A 38 13.07 17.05 7.69
N LEU A 39 12.58 18.29 7.80
CA LEU A 39 12.74 19.10 9.03
C LEU A 39 12.14 18.39 10.24
N ALA A 40 10.93 17.84 10.12
CA ALA A 40 10.29 17.08 11.19
C ALA A 40 11.12 15.84 11.58
N LYS A 41 11.66 15.12 10.60
CA LYS A 41 12.46 13.90 10.80
C LYS A 41 13.78 14.20 11.49
N ALA A 42 14.43 15.32 11.16
CA ALA A 42 15.64 15.78 11.84
C ALA A 42 15.37 16.03 13.34
N LEU A 43 14.25 16.70 13.67
CA LEU A 43 13.84 16.94 15.07
C LEU A 43 13.54 15.64 15.82
N GLU A 44 12.89 14.67 15.18
CA GLU A 44 12.63 13.36 15.78
C GLU A 44 13.90 12.55 16.01
N THR A 45 14.84 12.60 15.07
CA THR A 45 16.13 11.92 15.21
C THR A 45 16.91 12.50 16.39
N GLN A 46 16.92 13.82 16.54
CA GLN A 46 17.52 14.46 17.72
C GLN A 46 16.86 14.02 19.02
N LEU A 47 15.52 13.94 19.05
CA LEU A 47 14.77 13.46 20.21
C LEU A 47 15.12 12.01 20.58
N GLU A 48 15.24 11.14 19.57
CA GLU A 48 15.59 9.72 19.73
C GLU A 48 17.04 9.56 20.22
N GLU A 49 18.00 10.26 19.61
CA GLU A 49 19.40 10.23 20.03
C GLU A 49 19.54 10.68 21.49
N LEU A 50 18.85 11.75 21.88
CA LEU A 50 18.85 12.23 23.26
C LEU A 50 18.20 11.24 24.22
N ALA A 51 17.12 10.56 23.81
CA ALA A 51 16.48 9.51 24.59
C ALA A 51 17.38 8.28 24.74
N ALA A 52 18.07 7.87 23.67
CA ALA A 52 19.04 6.78 23.67
C ALA A 52 20.27 7.13 24.53
N HIS A 53 20.73 8.38 24.52
CA HIS A 53 21.80 8.85 25.41
C HIS A 53 21.39 8.94 26.89
N ASP A 54 20.11 9.24 27.18
CA ASP A 54 19.55 9.13 28.54
C ASP A 54 19.48 7.66 28.99
N ALA A 55 19.06 6.74 28.11
CA ALA A 55 18.97 5.30 28.38
C ALA A 55 20.35 4.63 28.52
N ALA A 56 21.32 4.97 27.68
CA ALA A 56 22.69 4.47 27.77
C ALA A 56 23.42 4.99 29.03
N LYS A 57 23.06 6.18 29.52
CA LYS A 57 23.55 6.69 30.82
C LYS A 57 22.84 6.08 32.02
N SER A 58 21.60 5.60 31.88
CA SER A 58 20.87 4.92 32.95
C SER A 58 21.13 3.41 33.00
N SER A 59 21.61 2.80 31.91
CA SER A 59 21.91 1.36 31.80
C SER A 59 23.23 0.90 32.47
N ALA A 60 23.91 1.77 33.20
CA ALA A 60 24.90 1.34 34.21
C ALA A 60 24.24 0.65 35.45
N LYS A 61 22.94 0.34 35.41
CA LYS A 61 22.20 -0.42 36.43
C LYS A 61 21.09 -1.29 35.81
N GLY A 62 21.37 -2.59 35.67
CA GLY A 62 20.35 -3.66 35.70
C GLY A 62 20.01 -4.35 34.37
N ALA A 63 20.41 -5.63 34.26
CA ALA A 63 19.94 -6.65 33.32
C ALA A 63 18.45 -7.01 33.56
N GLU A 64 17.64 -7.59 32.68
CA GLU A 64 17.75 -8.81 31.84
C GLU A 64 16.68 -8.76 30.72
N PRO A 65 16.84 -9.42 29.55
CA PRO A 65 15.74 -9.65 28.61
C PRO A 65 14.94 -10.91 28.96
N VAL A 66 13.62 -10.77 29.12
CA VAL A 66 12.67 -11.88 29.31
C VAL A 66 12.24 -12.45 27.95
N ASP A 67 12.12 -13.77 27.91
CA ASP A 67 11.85 -14.67 26.77
C ASP A 67 11.00 -14.11 25.62
N ASP A 68 11.61 -14.12 24.42
CA ASP A 68 10.90 -14.04 23.14
C ASP A 68 10.05 -15.30 22.97
N VAL A 69 8.73 -15.13 22.83
CA VAL A 69 7.79 -16.20 22.45
C VAL A 69 8.13 -16.60 21.02
N HIS A 70 8.80 -17.74 20.87
CA HIS A 70 9.29 -18.22 19.59
C HIS A 70 8.12 -18.48 18.63
N VAL A 71 8.19 -17.88 17.44
CA VAL A 71 7.21 -18.03 16.36
C VAL A 71 7.06 -19.47 15.86
N ASP A 72 7.96 -20.37 16.26
CA ASP A 72 7.96 -21.78 15.92
C ASP A 72 6.74 -22.54 16.48
N ASP A 73 6.22 -22.15 17.66
CA ASP A 73 5.03 -22.78 18.27
C ASP A 73 3.75 -22.54 17.45
N LEU A 74 3.70 -21.46 16.66
CA LEU A 74 2.54 -21.15 15.81
C LEU A 74 2.47 -22.02 14.55
N LEU A 75 3.58 -22.64 14.16
CA LEU A 75 3.68 -23.50 12.98
C LEU A 75 3.84 -24.98 13.33
N ASP A 76 3.55 -25.35 14.58
CA ASP A 76 3.61 -26.74 15.03
C ASP A 76 2.66 -27.62 14.18
N PRO A 77 3.16 -28.69 13.52
CA PRO A 77 2.33 -29.63 12.78
C PRO A 77 1.19 -30.23 13.62
N GLN A 78 1.34 -30.32 14.94
CA GLN A 78 0.30 -30.82 15.84
C GLN A 78 -0.85 -29.83 16.01
N LEU A 79 -0.54 -28.52 16.11
CA LEU A 79 -1.53 -27.44 16.12
C LEU A 79 -2.30 -27.37 14.79
N LEU A 80 -1.58 -27.47 13.67
CA LEU A 80 -2.19 -27.49 12.33
C LEU A 80 -3.09 -28.72 12.12
N SER A 81 -2.68 -29.88 12.63
CA SER A 81 -3.50 -31.10 12.59
C SER A 81 -4.77 -30.97 13.44
N ALA A 82 -4.69 -30.33 14.60
CA ALA A 82 -5.86 -30.05 15.42
C ALA A 82 -6.82 -29.06 14.74
N LEU A 83 -6.28 -28.02 14.08
CA LEU A 83 -7.06 -27.06 13.30
C LEU A 83 -7.79 -27.73 12.12
N LYS A 84 -7.10 -28.67 11.44
CA LYS A 84 -7.68 -29.52 10.41
C LYS A 84 -8.77 -30.43 10.95
N ALA A 85 -8.57 -31.04 12.13
CA ALA A 85 -9.57 -31.88 12.78
C ALA A 85 -10.84 -31.10 13.20
N ILE A 86 -10.70 -29.82 13.49
CA ILE A 86 -11.81 -28.90 13.81
C ILE A 86 -12.50 -28.36 12.54
N GLY A 87 -11.94 -28.64 11.35
CA GLY A 87 -12.53 -28.25 10.06
C GLY A 87 -12.27 -26.79 9.69
N LEU A 88 -11.23 -26.17 10.25
CA LEU A 88 -10.84 -24.79 9.96
C LEU A 88 -9.71 -24.77 8.90
N GLU A 89 -9.93 -25.41 7.76
CA GLU A 89 -8.90 -25.60 6.71
C GLU A 89 -9.36 -25.17 5.30
N ASP A 90 -10.24 -24.18 5.16
CA ASP A 90 -10.65 -23.69 3.83
C ASP A 90 -10.87 -22.18 3.78
N ALA A 91 -9.78 -21.44 3.60
CA ALA A 91 -9.81 -20.10 3.00
C ALA A 91 -8.77 -20.02 1.86
N SER A 92 -8.82 -20.98 0.94
CA SER A 92 -8.17 -20.87 -0.36
C SER A 92 -9.23 -21.05 -1.45
N PRO A 93 -9.72 -19.98 -2.10
CA PRO A 93 -10.67 -20.10 -3.20
C PRO A 93 -9.90 -20.45 -4.48
N LEU A 94 -9.54 -21.73 -4.63
CA LEU A 94 -9.07 -22.27 -5.90
C LEU A 94 -10.11 -23.25 -6.43
N ALA A 95 -11.00 -22.66 -7.22
CA ALA A 95 -11.94 -23.35 -8.08
C ALA A 95 -11.22 -24.40 -8.94
N GLN A 96 -11.57 -25.67 -8.75
CA GLN A 96 -11.30 -26.73 -9.70
C GLN A 96 -12.58 -26.98 -10.52
N SER A 97 -12.57 -26.52 -11.77
CA SER A 97 -13.40 -27.10 -12.83
C SER A 97 -12.50 -27.40 -14.03
N PRO A 98 -12.32 -28.68 -14.42
CA PRO A 98 -11.54 -29.02 -15.60
C PRO A 98 -12.38 -28.85 -16.86
N GLU A 99 -11.72 -28.31 -17.88
CA GLU A 99 -12.24 -27.93 -19.18
C GLU A 99 -12.69 -29.11 -20.06
N LYS A 100 -13.69 -28.84 -20.90
CA LYS A 100 -14.18 -29.69 -21.99
C LYS A 100 -13.65 -29.11 -23.32
N PRO A 101 -13.11 -29.92 -24.26
CA PRO A 101 -12.35 -29.43 -25.41
C PRO A 101 -13.24 -28.85 -26.53
N GLU A 102 -12.62 -27.87 -27.23
CA GLU A 102 -12.84 -27.26 -28.56
C GLU A 102 -13.50 -28.14 -29.66
N PRO A 103 -13.74 -27.65 -30.90
CA PRO A 103 -13.89 -26.28 -31.44
C PRO A 103 -15.10 -26.17 -32.43
N ALA A 104 -15.58 -24.95 -32.72
CA ALA A 104 -16.40 -24.74 -33.93
C ALA A 104 -16.19 -23.34 -34.50
N LYS A 105 -15.59 -23.32 -35.69
CA LYS A 105 -15.47 -22.17 -36.59
C LYS A 105 -16.85 -21.64 -36.95
N LEU A 106 -17.08 -20.33 -36.85
CA LEU A 106 -18.01 -19.61 -37.73
C LEU A 106 -17.46 -18.21 -38.02
N HIS A 107 -17.19 -17.98 -39.29
CA HIS A 107 -16.87 -16.69 -39.90
C HIS A 107 -18.21 -15.95 -40.10
N ILE A 108 -18.45 -14.76 -39.50
CA ILE A 108 -19.45 -13.79 -39.99
C ILE A 108 -19.28 -12.38 -39.40
N SER A 109 -18.83 -11.48 -40.27
CA SER A 109 -19.21 -10.06 -40.44
C SER A 109 -19.13 -9.09 -39.25
N LYS A 110 -18.06 -8.28 -39.16
CA LYS A 110 -17.95 -6.89 -38.61
C LYS A 110 -18.57 -6.51 -37.23
N SER A 111 -19.62 -7.16 -36.74
CA SER A 111 -20.26 -6.96 -35.44
C SER A 111 -19.49 -7.65 -34.31
N ASP A 112 -18.88 -8.82 -34.55
CA ASP A 112 -18.01 -9.48 -33.57
C ASP A 112 -16.75 -8.66 -33.28
N SER A 113 -16.18 -8.00 -34.31
CA SER A 113 -15.02 -7.13 -34.14
C SER A 113 -15.31 -5.95 -33.23
N SER A 114 -16.49 -5.32 -33.37
CA SER A 114 -16.89 -4.21 -32.50
C SER A 114 -17.13 -4.67 -31.06
N SER A 115 -17.76 -5.83 -30.85
CA SER A 115 -17.92 -6.41 -29.50
C SER A 115 -16.58 -6.78 -28.86
N GLN A 116 -15.67 -7.38 -29.63
CA GLN A 116 -14.33 -7.74 -29.16
C GLN A 116 -13.47 -6.51 -28.87
N GLU A 117 -13.56 -5.44 -29.68
CA GLU A 117 -12.91 -4.16 -29.43
C GLU A 117 -13.43 -3.48 -28.17
N LYS A 118 -14.75 -3.48 -27.94
CA LYS A 118 -15.37 -2.99 -26.70
C LYS A 118 -14.84 -3.74 -25.48
N SER A 119 -14.83 -5.07 -25.55
CA SER A 119 -14.31 -5.93 -24.49
C SER A 119 -12.83 -5.63 -24.17
N GLN A 120 -11.98 -5.48 -25.21
CA GLN A 120 -10.58 -5.10 -25.03
C GLN A 120 -10.42 -3.70 -24.43
N LEU A 121 -11.25 -2.74 -24.82
CA LEU A 121 -11.22 -1.39 -24.24
C LEU A 121 -11.61 -1.43 -22.77
N GLU A 122 -12.66 -2.15 -22.40
CA GLU A 122 -13.08 -2.33 -21.01
C GLU A 122 -11.98 -2.96 -20.14
N GLU A 123 -11.31 -3.99 -20.65
CA GLU A 123 -10.21 -4.64 -19.94
C GLU A 123 -9.05 -3.67 -19.72
N ARG A 124 -8.64 -2.92 -20.75
CA ARG A 124 -7.58 -1.90 -20.64
C ARG A 124 -7.96 -0.76 -19.68
N ILE A 125 -9.23 -0.34 -19.67
CA ILE A 125 -9.74 0.65 -18.72
C ILE A 125 -9.61 0.12 -17.29
N LYS A 126 -10.04 -1.11 -17.03
CA LYS A 126 -9.91 -1.75 -15.71
C LYS A 126 -8.45 -1.87 -15.30
N ALA A 127 -7.59 -2.33 -16.20
CA ALA A 127 -6.16 -2.46 -15.95
C ALA A 127 -5.49 -1.11 -15.59
N GLU A 128 -5.75 -0.05 -16.36
CA GLU A 128 -5.21 1.29 -16.05
C GLU A 128 -5.79 1.88 -14.76
N LYS A 129 -7.06 1.62 -14.44
CA LYS A 129 -7.66 2.02 -13.16
C LYS A 129 -7.01 1.31 -11.97
N VAL A 130 -6.83 -0.01 -12.07
CA VAL A 130 -6.14 -0.80 -11.03
C VAL A 130 -4.70 -0.31 -10.88
N LYS A 131 -4.00 -0.07 -12.00
CA LYS A 131 -2.65 0.50 -12.01
C LYS A 131 -2.63 1.85 -11.29
N ALA A 132 -3.56 2.75 -11.58
CA ALA A 132 -3.65 4.04 -10.90
C ALA A 132 -3.87 3.90 -9.38
N VAL A 133 -4.74 2.97 -8.96
CA VAL A 133 -4.97 2.70 -7.53
C VAL A 133 -3.73 2.15 -6.84
N ASN A 134 -3.05 1.20 -7.46
CA ASN A 134 -1.81 0.62 -6.93
C ASN A 134 -0.69 1.66 -6.84
N LEU A 135 -0.52 2.49 -7.87
CA LEU A 135 0.45 3.60 -7.86
C LEU A 135 0.12 4.63 -6.79
N LYS A 136 -1.17 4.93 -6.58
CA LYS A 136 -1.62 5.82 -5.50
C LYS A 136 -1.29 5.24 -4.12
N ARG A 137 -1.51 3.93 -3.91
CA ARG A 137 -1.14 3.23 -2.66
C ARG A 137 0.37 3.19 -2.46
N ALA A 138 1.15 3.08 -3.53
CA ALA A 138 2.61 3.14 -3.51
C ALA A 138 3.18 4.57 -3.34
N GLY A 139 2.34 5.59 -3.18
CA GLY A 139 2.77 6.98 -3.03
C GLY A 139 3.17 7.69 -4.32
N LYS A 140 3.16 6.99 -5.47
CA LYS A 140 3.51 7.51 -6.80
C LYS A 140 2.34 8.27 -7.42
N GLN A 141 1.99 9.42 -6.85
CA GLN A 141 0.81 10.19 -7.26
C GLN A 141 0.86 10.71 -8.70
N ALA A 142 2.03 11.13 -9.20
CA ALA A 142 2.18 11.59 -10.58
C ALA A 142 1.86 10.47 -11.58
N GLU A 143 2.48 9.30 -11.41
CA GLU A 143 2.24 8.13 -12.25
C GLU A 143 0.79 7.64 -12.17
N ALA A 144 0.18 7.72 -10.97
CA ALA A 144 -1.23 7.38 -10.77
C ALA A 144 -2.17 8.29 -11.57
N LEU A 145 -1.89 9.60 -11.61
CA LEU A 145 -2.66 10.55 -12.41
C LEU A 145 -2.50 10.30 -13.91
N ASP A 146 -1.30 9.95 -14.37
CA ASP A 146 -1.07 9.60 -15.78
C ASP A 146 -1.81 8.33 -16.19
N ALA A 147 -1.78 7.29 -15.35
CA ALA A 147 -2.59 6.08 -15.55
C ALA A 147 -4.10 6.40 -15.60
N LEU A 148 -4.57 7.27 -14.72
CA LEU A 148 -5.98 7.71 -14.72
C LEU A 148 -6.35 8.51 -15.97
N ARG A 149 -5.45 9.36 -16.50
CA ARG A 149 -5.66 10.05 -17.78
C ARG A 149 -5.77 9.06 -18.93
N ARG A 150 -4.91 8.03 -18.98
CA ARG A 150 -5.00 6.95 -19.98
C ARG A 150 -6.33 6.19 -19.90
N ALA A 151 -6.76 5.82 -18.69
CA ALA A 151 -8.06 5.20 -18.46
C ALA A 151 -9.21 6.08 -18.99
N LYS A 152 -9.23 7.38 -18.68
CA LYS A 152 -10.26 8.32 -19.18
C LYS A 152 -10.27 8.46 -20.69
N MET A 153 -9.11 8.42 -21.36
CA MET A 153 -9.05 8.45 -22.82
C MET A 153 -9.67 7.19 -23.44
N LEU A 154 -9.46 6.02 -22.82
CA LEU A 154 -10.06 4.77 -23.25
C LEU A 154 -11.58 4.75 -22.98
N GLU A 155 -12.04 5.28 -21.85
CA GLU A 155 -13.48 5.43 -21.56
C GLU A 155 -14.18 6.30 -22.60
N LYS A 156 -13.58 7.42 -23.01
CA LYS A 156 -14.14 8.26 -24.08
C LYS A 156 -14.27 7.49 -25.40
N LYS A 157 -13.27 6.66 -25.74
CA LYS A 157 -13.32 5.79 -26.93
C LYS A 157 -14.42 4.74 -26.80
N LEU A 158 -14.53 4.08 -25.65
CA LEU A 158 -15.59 3.12 -25.38
C LEU A 158 -16.98 3.76 -25.50
N ASN A 159 -17.16 4.95 -24.93
CA ASN A 159 -18.41 5.71 -25.02
C ASN A 159 -18.75 6.12 -26.46
N SER A 160 -17.75 6.37 -27.33
CA SER A 160 -18.02 6.64 -28.75
C SER A 160 -18.43 5.39 -29.55
N LEU A 161 -18.14 4.19 -29.02
CA LEU A 161 -18.52 2.90 -29.60
C LEU A 161 -19.87 2.37 -29.07
N THR A 162 -20.34 2.92 -27.95
CA THR A 162 -21.67 2.64 -27.38
C THR A 162 -22.60 3.81 -27.72
N PRO A 163 -23.46 3.70 -28.74
CA PRO A 163 -24.41 4.75 -29.12
C PRO A 163 -25.46 5.01 -28.05
#